data_AF-A0A1Y3N2L6-F1
#
_entry.id   AF-A0A1Y3N2L6-F1
#
_cell.length_a   1.000
_cell.length_b   1.000
_cell.length_c   1.000
_cell.angle_alpha   90.00
_cell.angle_beta   90.00
_cell.angle_gamma   90.00
#
_symmetry.space_group_name_H-M   'P 1'
#
loop_
_entity.id
_entity.type
_entity.pdbx_description
1 polymer ?
#
loop_
_entity_poly.entity_id
_entity_poly.type
_entity_poly.pdbx_seq_one_letter_code
_entity_poly.pdbx_strand_id
1 'polypeptide(L)'
;STDKRCGMINGKLILCPDNLCCGKDGYCGTNSACESGCQPFYGRCNGIDSPKIRLSSKGECGEIDGQIVMCPNNSCCSKYGSCDYKEEFCGKGCQPAFGKCNGFESPKITFSVKGECGIHNEKITLCPNNSCCSKYGSCDYKENFCGVGCQPAFGLC
;
A
#
# COMPACT_ATOMS: atom_id res chain seq x y z
N SER A 1 0.83 12.26 16.64
CA SER A 1 2.15 11.63 16.77
C SER A 1 3.20 12.69 16.49
N THR A 2 4.10 12.96 17.43
CA THR A 2 5.11 14.03 17.36
C THR A 2 6.34 13.66 16.53
N ASP A 3 6.46 12.40 16.13
CA ASP A 3 7.52 11.93 15.24
C ASP A 3 7.06 12.04 13.79
N LYS A 4 7.51 13.07 13.07
CA LYS A 4 7.28 13.24 11.63
C LYS A 4 8.06 12.20 10.81
N ARG A 5 8.15 10.94 11.26
CA ARG A 5 8.94 9.89 10.60
C ARG A 5 8.10 9.19 9.53
N CYS A 6 8.77 8.75 8.48
CA CYS A 6 8.23 7.95 7.38
C CYS A 6 9.25 6.91 6.92
N GLY A 7 8.82 6.03 6.03
CA GLY A 7 9.66 4.93 5.57
C GLY A 7 9.31 3.63 6.28
N MET A 8 10.26 2.70 6.22
CA MET A 8 10.14 1.41 6.89
C MET A 8 10.75 1.46 8.29
N ILE A 9 9.89 1.39 9.30
CA ILE A 9 10.31 1.50 10.71
C ILE A 9 9.83 0.25 11.44
N ASN A 10 10.78 -0.56 11.93
CA ASN A 10 10.50 -1.82 12.62
C ASN A 10 9.60 -2.78 11.80
N GLY A 11 9.83 -2.86 10.49
CA GLY A 11 9.06 -3.71 9.58
C GLY A 11 7.65 -3.18 9.26
N LYS A 12 7.32 -1.94 9.64
CA LYS A 12 6.04 -1.30 9.33
C LYS A 12 6.20 -0.18 8.31
N LEU A 13 5.27 -0.13 7.37
CA LEU A 13 5.08 0.98 6.44
C LEU A 13 4.56 2.19 7.20
N ILE A 14 5.32 3.28 7.23
CA ILE A 14 4.89 4.56 7.81
C ILE A 14 4.78 5.61 6.70
N LEU A 15 3.55 6.03 6.41
CA LEU A 15 3.24 7.05 5.41
C LEU A 15 3.23 8.44 6.04
N CYS A 16 3.58 9.43 5.24
CA CYS A 16 3.41 10.83 5.61
C CYS A 16 1.94 11.26 5.55
N PRO A 17 1.44 11.97 6.59
CA PRO A 17 0.09 12.51 6.58
C PRO A 17 -0.04 13.65 5.58
N ASP A 18 -1.28 14.03 5.23
CA ASP A 18 -1.63 15.23 4.48
C ASP A 18 -0.86 15.42 3.16
N ASN A 19 -0.51 14.31 2.49
CA ASN A 19 0.26 14.28 1.24
C ASN A 19 1.66 14.93 1.34
N LEU A 20 2.25 14.95 2.54
CA LEU A 20 3.64 15.36 2.72
C LEU A 20 4.60 14.37 2.02
N CYS A 21 5.77 14.87 1.67
CA CYS A 21 6.83 14.12 1.04
C CYS A 21 7.63 13.36 2.09
N CYS A 22 8.04 12.13 1.79
CA CYS A 22 8.96 11.40 2.64
C CYS A 22 10.39 11.61 2.15
N GLY A 23 11.19 12.38 2.89
CA GLY A 23 12.57 12.63 2.53
C GLY A 23 13.45 11.38 2.65
N LYS A 24 14.62 11.39 2.01
CA LYS A 24 15.64 10.32 2.09
C LYS A 24 16.10 10.00 3.52
N ASP A 25 15.95 10.94 4.43
CA ASP A 25 16.27 10.88 5.85
C ASP A 25 15.18 10.17 6.67
N GLY A 26 14.06 9.79 6.03
CA GLY A 26 12.94 9.13 6.71
C GLY A 26 12.07 10.11 7.49
N TYR A 27 12.03 11.38 7.09
CA TYR A 27 11.16 12.38 7.69
C TYR A 27 10.17 12.99 6.69
N CYS A 28 8.95 13.21 7.18
CA CYS A 28 7.88 13.88 6.46
C CYS A 28 8.12 15.39 6.43
N GLY A 29 8.03 15.95 5.24
CA GLY A 29 8.16 17.39 5.04
C GLY A 29 7.57 17.85 3.71
N THR A 30 7.75 19.13 3.44
CA THR A 30 7.50 19.76 2.15
C THR A 30 8.84 20.07 1.47
N ASN A 31 8.82 20.77 0.32
CA ASN A 31 9.98 21.34 -0.38
C ASN A 31 11.23 20.44 -0.34
N SER A 32 12.12 20.63 0.64
CA SER A 32 13.36 19.84 0.81
C SER A 32 13.15 18.33 0.89
N ALA A 33 12.07 17.86 1.53
CA ALA A 33 11.74 16.43 1.59
C ALA A 33 11.23 15.89 0.24
N CYS A 34 10.68 16.76 -0.61
CA CYS A 34 10.15 16.44 -1.93
C CYS A 34 11.22 16.44 -3.04
N GLU A 35 12.39 16.99 -2.74
CA GLU A 35 13.51 17.12 -3.67
C GLU A 35 14.28 15.78 -3.82
N SER A 36 15.58 15.84 -4.11
CA SER A 36 16.41 14.67 -4.41
C SER A 36 16.44 13.66 -3.26
N GLY A 37 16.02 12.43 -3.57
CA GLY A 37 15.94 11.32 -2.63
C GLY A 37 14.59 11.18 -1.92
N CYS A 38 13.54 11.90 -2.36
CA CYS A 38 12.19 11.63 -1.92
C CYS A 38 11.80 10.17 -2.16
N GLN A 39 11.14 9.55 -1.17
CA GLN A 39 10.75 8.15 -1.17
C GLN A 39 9.26 8.02 -1.50
N PRO A 40 8.89 7.85 -2.79
CA PRO A 40 7.50 7.88 -3.25
C PRO A 40 6.64 6.80 -2.63
N PHE A 41 7.19 5.71 -2.06
CA PHE A 41 6.37 4.72 -1.34
C PHE A 41 5.78 5.24 -0.02
N TYR A 42 6.33 6.31 0.55
CA TYR A 42 6.01 6.74 1.92
C TYR A 42 5.52 8.17 2.01
N GLY A 43 5.40 8.86 0.87
CA GLY A 43 4.91 10.21 0.76
C GLY A 43 4.83 10.64 -0.70
N ARG A 44 4.32 11.84 -0.94
CA ARG A 44 4.19 12.38 -2.30
C ARG A 44 5.55 12.83 -2.82
N CYS A 45 5.95 12.46 -4.03
CA CYS A 45 7.24 12.91 -4.60
C CYS A 45 7.05 13.41 -6.03
N ASN A 46 7.48 14.65 -6.33
CA ASN A 46 7.40 15.21 -7.69
C ASN A 46 6.01 15.11 -8.36
N GLY A 47 4.93 15.16 -7.58
CA GLY A 47 3.56 14.98 -8.08
C GLY A 47 3.18 13.54 -8.41
N ILE A 48 4.08 12.57 -8.20
CA ILE A 48 3.82 11.13 -8.22
C ILE A 48 3.32 10.74 -6.83
N ASP A 49 2.11 10.18 -6.78
CA ASP A 49 1.55 9.59 -5.57
C ASP A 49 2.13 8.18 -5.38
N SER A 50 2.37 7.77 -4.13
CA SER A 50 2.76 6.41 -3.74
C SER A 50 1.84 5.33 -4.35
N PRO A 51 2.21 4.03 -4.40
CA PRO A 51 1.22 2.98 -4.57
C PRO A 51 0.08 3.28 -3.63
N LYS A 52 -1.10 3.34 -4.23
CA LYS A 52 -2.20 4.13 -3.70
C LYS A 52 -2.90 3.31 -2.62
N ILE A 53 -2.28 3.21 -1.45
CA ILE A 53 -2.96 2.69 -0.26
C ILE A 53 -3.77 3.83 0.31
N ARG A 54 -5.08 3.68 0.30
CA ARG A 54 -6.00 4.64 0.91
C ARG A 54 -7.06 3.93 1.72
N LEU A 55 -7.67 4.68 2.62
CA LEU A 55 -8.91 4.25 3.25
C LEU A 55 -10.09 4.48 2.30
N SER A 56 -11.08 3.61 2.41
CA SER A 56 -12.35 3.73 1.73
C SER A 56 -13.09 4.97 2.20
N SER A 57 -13.68 5.69 1.25
CA SER A 57 -14.54 6.84 1.51
C SER A 57 -16.00 6.60 1.10
N LYS A 58 -16.26 5.58 0.28
CA LYS A 58 -17.62 5.24 -0.20
C LYS A 58 -18.03 3.80 0.17
N GLY A 59 -17.26 3.13 1.02
CA GLY A 59 -17.54 1.78 1.48
C GLY A 59 -17.02 0.67 0.55
N GLU A 60 -16.21 1.01 -0.46
CA GLU A 60 -15.52 0.07 -1.33
C GLU A 60 -14.18 -0.40 -0.72
N CYS A 61 -13.75 -1.63 -1.02
CA CYS A 61 -12.45 -2.14 -0.64
C CYS A 61 -11.93 -3.14 -1.68
N GLY A 62 -10.62 -3.36 -1.70
CA GLY A 62 -9.97 -4.20 -2.70
C GLY A 62 -8.91 -3.46 -3.50
N GLU A 63 -8.50 -4.05 -4.62
CA GLU A 63 -7.70 -3.36 -5.63
C GLU A 63 -8.64 -2.64 -6.62
N ILE A 64 -8.62 -1.31 -6.60
CA ILE A 64 -9.56 -0.47 -7.37
C ILE A 64 -8.75 0.60 -8.09
N ASP A 65 -8.83 0.66 -9.42
CA ASP A 65 -8.09 1.61 -10.25
C ASP A 65 -6.58 1.66 -9.97
N GLY A 66 -5.98 0.48 -9.74
CA GLY A 66 -4.56 0.35 -9.40
C GLY A 66 -4.20 0.82 -7.98
N GLN A 67 -5.20 0.90 -7.09
CA GLN A 67 -5.06 1.34 -5.70
C GLN A 67 -5.45 0.23 -4.75
N ILE A 68 -4.77 0.16 -3.61
CA ILE A 68 -5.22 -0.64 -2.47
C ILE A 68 -6.20 0.20 -1.65
N VAL A 69 -7.46 -0.20 -1.64
CA VAL A 69 -8.50 0.46 -0.86
C VAL A 69 -8.86 -0.39 0.35
N MET A 70 -8.63 0.16 1.54
CA MET A 70 -8.86 -0.51 2.81
C MET A 70 -10.09 0.02 3.52
N CYS A 71 -10.80 -0.85 4.23
CA CYS A 71 -11.93 -0.48 5.04
C CYS A 71 -11.51 0.37 6.26
N PRO A 72 -12.13 1.55 6.49
CA PRO A 72 -11.81 2.42 7.61
C PRO A 72 -12.30 1.81 8.93
N ASN A 73 -11.79 2.34 10.05
CA ASN A 73 -12.27 2.03 11.39
C ASN A 73 -12.32 0.53 11.71
N ASN A 74 -11.37 -0.24 11.18
CA ASN A 74 -11.29 -1.70 11.33
C ASN A 74 -12.58 -2.44 10.92
N SER A 75 -13.34 -1.90 9.96
CA SER A 75 -14.45 -2.65 9.33
C SER A 75 -13.91 -3.76 8.42
N CYS A 76 -14.80 -4.67 8.06
CA CYS A 76 -14.48 -5.87 7.30
C CYS A 76 -14.65 -5.63 5.81
N CYS A 77 -13.71 -6.13 5.00
CA CYS A 77 -13.86 -6.13 3.56
C CYS A 77 -14.49 -7.45 3.13
N SER A 78 -15.73 -7.44 2.65
CA SER A 78 -16.39 -8.66 2.18
C SER A 78 -15.74 -9.23 0.92
N LYS A 79 -16.08 -10.47 0.57
CA LYS A 79 -15.69 -11.10 -0.70
C LYS A 79 -16.13 -10.32 -1.95
N TYR A 80 -17.03 -9.36 -1.81
CA TYR A 80 -17.55 -8.52 -2.89
C TYR A 80 -16.91 -7.12 -2.93
N GLY A 81 -15.91 -6.85 -2.09
CA GLY A 81 -15.21 -5.57 -2.09
C GLY A 81 -16.02 -4.44 -1.45
N SER A 82 -16.79 -4.74 -0.40
CA SER A 82 -17.55 -3.74 0.36
C SER A 82 -17.20 -3.77 1.85
N CYS A 83 -17.27 -2.61 2.50
CA CYS A 83 -16.94 -2.43 3.91
C CYS A 83 -18.19 -2.39 4.79
N ASP A 84 -18.25 -3.27 5.79
CA ASP A 84 -19.30 -3.27 6.83
C ASP A 84 -18.74 -4.00 8.09
N TYR A 85 -19.49 -4.02 9.18
CA TYR A 85 -19.20 -4.75 10.41
C TYR A 85 -20.03 -6.03 10.57
N LYS A 86 -21.02 -6.26 9.71
CA LYS A 86 -21.88 -7.45 9.77
C LYS A 86 -21.09 -8.74 9.52
N GLU A 87 -21.56 -9.83 10.13
CA GLU A 87 -20.94 -11.16 10.01
C GLU A 87 -20.84 -11.64 8.56
N GLU A 88 -21.79 -11.29 7.70
CA GLU A 88 -21.75 -11.63 6.27
C GLU A 88 -20.57 -10.98 5.51
N PHE A 89 -19.97 -9.91 6.07
CA PHE A 89 -18.77 -9.25 5.56
C PHE A 89 -17.51 -9.77 6.24
N CYS A 90 -17.56 -10.00 7.56
CA CYS A 90 -16.41 -10.39 8.39
C CYS A 90 -16.11 -11.88 8.40
N GLY A 91 -17.09 -12.71 8.04
CA GLY A 91 -17.02 -14.16 8.06
C GLY A 91 -16.38 -14.74 6.80
N LYS A 92 -17.00 -15.80 6.26
CA LYS A 92 -16.43 -16.57 5.15
C LYS A 92 -16.24 -15.72 3.89
N GLY A 93 -15.00 -15.63 3.42
CA GLY A 93 -14.63 -14.88 2.22
C GLY A 93 -14.30 -13.42 2.47
N CYS A 94 -14.30 -12.97 3.73
CA CYS A 94 -13.70 -11.70 4.09
C CYS A 94 -12.25 -11.61 3.56
N GLN A 95 -11.86 -10.42 3.09
CA GLN A 95 -10.56 -10.16 2.48
C GLN A 95 -9.64 -9.43 3.48
N PRO A 96 -8.81 -10.17 4.24
CA PRO A 96 -7.96 -9.60 5.30
C PRO A 96 -6.86 -8.66 4.79
N ALA A 97 -6.54 -8.70 3.49
CA ALA A 97 -5.66 -7.73 2.86
C ALA A 97 -6.25 -6.30 2.85
N PHE A 98 -7.57 -6.17 2.98
CA PHE A 98 -8.29 -4.91 2.80
C PHE A 98 -9.19 -4.53 3.97
N GLY A 99 -9.32 -5.36 5.00
CA GLY A 99 -10.12 -5.06 6.19
C GLY A 99 -9.89 -6.07 7.30
N LYS A 100 -10.58 -5.90 8.43
CA LYS A 100 -10.56 -6.87 9.52
C LYS A 100 -11.39 -8.10 9.13
N CYS A 101 -10.94 -9.30 9.47
CA CYS A 101 -11.72 -10.52 9.28
C CYS A 101 -11.75 -11.35 10.57
N ASN A 102 -12.79 -12.16 10.76
CA ASN A 102 -12.91 -12.98 11.96
C ASN A 102 -11.77 -13.99 12.05
N GLY A 103 -11.03 -13.98 13.17
CA GLY A 103 -9.87 -14.86 13.38
C GLY A 103 -8.57 -14.39 12.71
N PHE A 104 -8.56 -13.22 12.07
CA PHE A 104 -7.37 -12.64 11.45
C PHE A 104 -7.02 -11.28 12.03
N GLU A 105 -5.74 -11.08 12.33
CA GLU A 105 -5.18 -9.76 12.58
C GLU A 105 -5.22 -8.94 11.28
N SER A 106 -5.55 -7.65 11.40
CA SER A 106 -5.73 -6.62 10.36
C SER A 106 -4.69 -6.64 9.22
N PRO A 107 -4.94 -5.94 8.09
CA PRO A 107 -4.11 -6.00 6.89
C PRO A 107 -2.62 -5.86 7.18
N LYS A 108 -1.84 -6.88 6.81
CA LYS A 108 -0.38 -6.82 6.86
C LYS A 108 0.13 -6.41 5.49
N ILE A 109 0.54 -5.15 5.39
CA ILE A 109 1.37 -4.68 4.28
C ILE A 109 2.82 -4.98 4.63
N THR A 110 3.49 -5.70 3.75
CA THR A 110 4.90 -6.07 3.87
C THR A 110 5.65 -5.69 2.61
N PHE A 111 6.96 -5.50 2.73
CA PHE A 111 7.81 -5.40 1.55
C PHE A 111 8.36 -6.77 1.18
N SER A 112 8.54 -6.94 -0.11
CA SER A 112 9.17 -8.11 -0.67
C SER A 112 10.58 -8.30 -0.12
N VAL A 113 10.89 -9.52 0.30
CA VAL A 113 12.25 -9.93 0.66
C VAL A 113 12.86 -10.79 -0.45
N LYS A 114 12.03 -11.49 -1.24
CA LYS A 114 12.49 -12.43 -2.28
C LYS A 114 12.15 -11.96 -3.70
N GLY A 115 11.62 -10.75 -3.86
CA GLY A 115 11.30 -10.15 -5.14
C GLY A 115 9.87 -10.42 -5.63
N GLU A 116 9.00 -11.02 -4.84
CA GLU A 116 7.57 -11.16 -5.10
C GLU A 116 6.77 -9.90 -4.73
N CYS A 117 5.73 -9.57 -5.48
CA CYS A 117 4.79 -8.49 -5.18
C CYS A 117 3.35 -8.91 -5.53
N GLY A 118 2.37 -8.15 -5.04
CA GLY A 118 0.96 -8.50 -5.14
C GLY A 118 0.38 -9.02 -3.83
N ILE A 119 -0.79 -9.66 -3.91
CA ILE A 119 -1.47 -10.23 -2.75
C ILE A 119 -1.16 -11.71 -2.65
N HIS A 120 -0.44 -12.09 -1.59
CA HIS A 120 0.00 -13.46 -1.35
C HIS A 120 -0.36 -13.88 0.07
N ASN A 121 -1.00 -15.03 0.23
CA ASN A 121 -1.43 -15.54 1.53
C ASN A 121 -2.10 -14.44 2.36
N GLU A 122 -3.07 -13.74 1.76
CA GLU A 122 -3.88 -12.71 2.43
C GLU A 122 -3.11 -11.44 2.86
N LYS A 123 -1.87 -11.26 2.39
CA LYS A 123 -1.01 -10.10 2.70
C LYS A 123 -0.69 -9.32 1.44
N ILE A 124 -0.59 -8.00 1.60
CA ILE A 124 -0.12 -7.12 0.52
C ILE A 124 1.39 -7.10 0.56
N THR A 125 2.02 -7.46 -0.56
CA THR A 125 3.47 -7.41 -0.72
C THR A 125 3.85 -6.34 -1.73
N LEU A 126 4.57 -5.32 -1.25
CA LEU A 126 5.07 -4.20 -2.06
C LEU A 126 6.50 -4.45 -2.49
N CYS A 127 6.86 -3.98 -3.67
CA CYS A 127 8.23 -3.97 -4.13
C CYS A 127 9.09 -2.98 -3.31
N PRO A 128 10.28 -3.37 -2.81
CA PRO A 128 11.15 -2.48 -2.05
C PRO A 128 11.86 -1.48 -2.98
N ASN A 129 12.45 -0.45 -2.36
CA ASN A 129 13.40 0.47 -3.01
C ASN A 129 12.88 1.11 -4.30
N ASN A 130 11.58 1.45 -4.36
CA ASN A 130 11.00 2.11 -5.52
C ASN A 130 11.05 1.25 -6.81
N SER A 131 11.14 -0.08 -6.70
CA SER A 131 11.08 -0.98 -7.86
C SER A 131 9.65 -1.24 -8.36
N CYS A 132 9.55 -1.72 -9.59
CA CYS A 132 8.30 -1.91 -10.31
C CYS A 132 7.75 -3.32 -10.06
N CYS A 133 6.44 -3.43 -9.86
CA CYS A 133 5.79 -4.73 -9.77
C CYS A 133 5.29 -5.13 -11.16
N SER A 134 5.92 -6.10 -11.81
CA SER A 134 5.46 -6.61 -13.11
C SER A 134 4.08 -7.24 -13.03
N LYS A 135 3.42 -7.42 -14.17
CA LYS A 135 2.15 -8.18 -14.30
C LYS A 135 2.19 -9.61 -13.77
N TYR A 136 3.39 -10.15 -13.52
CA TYR A 136 3.60 -11.50 -12.99
C TYR A 136 3.87 -11.53 -11.48
N GLY A 137 3.75 -10.39 -10.80
CA GLY A 137 3.97 -10.32 -9.35
C GLY A 137 5.44 -10.44 -8.96
N SER A 138 6.34 -9.90 -9.79
CA SER A 138 7.79 -9.86 -9.50
C SER A 138 8.32 -8.42 -9.55
N CYS A 139 9.32 -8.13 -8.71
CA CYS A 139 9.96 -6.83 -8.55
C CYS A 139 11.28 -6.72 -9.32
N ASP A 140 11.43 -5.70 -10.16
CA ASP A 140 12.68 -5.34 -10.85
C ASP A 140 12.57 -3.86 -11.30
N TYR A 141 13.64 -3.31 -11.88
CA TYR A 141 13.67 -1.96 -12.47
C TYR A 141 13.67 -1.99 -14.00
N LYS A 142 13.72 -3.17 -14.62
CA LYS A 142 13.74 -3.31 -16.07
C LYS A 142 12.41 -2.86 -16.70
N GLU A 143 12.50 -2.39 -17.93
CA GLU A 143 11.34 -1.91 -18.70
C GLU A 143 10.20 -2.93 -18.81
N ASN A 144 10.49 -4.23 -18.91
CA ASN A 144 9.45 -5.26 -18.96
C ASN A 144 8.70 -5.47 -17.62
N PHE A 145 9.17 -4.86 -16.53
CA PHE A 145 8.51 -4.83 -15.23
C PHE A 145 7.79 -3.51 -15.01
N CYS A 146 8.41 -2.39 -15.41
CA CYS A 146 7.89 -1.03 -15.24
C CYS A 146 6.95 -0.57 -16.36
N GLY A 147 6.95 -1.27 -17.50
CA GLY A 147 6.17 -0.93 -18.68
C GLY A 147 4.75 -1.48 -18.63
N VAL A 148 4.25 -1.92 -19.78
CA VAL A 148 2.86 -2.39 -19.92
C VAL A 148 2.57 -3.55 -18.98
N GLY A 149 1.55 -3.37 -18.14
CA GLY A 149 1.12 -4.36 -17.15
C GLY A 149 1.84 -4.24 -15.80
N CYS A 150 2.68 -3.23 -15.60
CA CYS A 150 3.13 -2.87 -14.26
C CYS A 150 1.92 -2.66 -13.33
N GLN A 151 1.99 -3.17 -12.11
CA GLN A 151 0.93 -3.14 -11.11
C GLN A 151 1.17 -1.99 -10.12
N PRO A 152 0.54 -0.82 -10.30
CA PRO A 152 0.82 0.38 -9.51
C PRO A 152 0.36 0.26 -8.05
N ALA A 153 -0.50 -0.71 -7.74
CA ALA A 153 -0.89 -1.03 -6.37
C ALA A 153 0.27 -1.63 -5.54
N PHE A 154 1.27 -2.22 -6.20
CA PHE A 154 2.30 -3.03 -5.56
C PHE A 154 3.74 -2.60 -5.88
N GLY A 155 3.94 -1.68 -6.82
CA GLY A 155 5.25 -1.16 -7.21
C GLY A 155 5.13 0.21 -7.87
N LEU A 156 6.27 0.83 -8.20
CA LEU A 156 6.26 2.06 -8.97
C LEU A 156 6.10 1.75 -10.46
N CYS A 157 5.08 2.34 -11.04
CA CYS A 157 4.77 2.42 -12.45
C CYS A 157 4.49 3.91 -12.73
#